data_AF-A0A0D8JF97-F1
#
_entry.id   AF-A0A0D8JF97-F1
#
_cell.length_a   1.000
_cell.length_b   1.000
_cell.length_c   1.000
_cell.angle_alpha   90.00
_cell.angle_beta   90.00
_cell.angle_gamma   90.00
#
_symmetry.space_group_name_H-M   'P 1'
#
loop_
_entity.id
_entity.type
_entity.pdbx_description
1 polymer ?
#
loop_
_entity_poly.entity_id
_entity_poly.type
_entity_poly.pdbx_seq_one_letter_code
_entity_poly.pdbx_strand_id
1 'polypeptide(L)'
;MACQTVDPEQEKAAVETTLNDFFNAMEEFNYDAMRALCTTDFSVYETGFDHADLDGLIASVKSMEGANLNITLDIDKTEVVGDMALVLLQFNAAIESGGATMNIEANENYVLKKENGKWLMHYCHSTHLPNKNDKNMASLHLLKVPEDKSIDTLLDALNNLNQAIAEMGFWDCGYTVMKVVPDSNDEFNYFIKGNWINQEIYDAIHDSEAWKTITDNFPEEASSLMDDQIYLQVADL
;
A
#
# COMPACT_ATOMS: atom_id res chain seq x y z
N MET A 1 -10.64 -22.99 -45.47
CA MET A 1 -10.14 -22.28 -44.27
C MET A 1 -10.03 -23.32 -43.17
N ALA A 2 -8.80 -23.69 -42.81
CA ALA A 2 -8.59 -24.54 -41.65
C ALA A 2 -8.74 -23.64 -40.41
N CYS A 3 -9.64 -23.98 -39.49
CA CYS A 3 -9.61 -23.42 -38.14
C CYS A 3 -8.28 -23.85 -37.52
N GLN A 4 -7.30 -22.95 -37.48
CA GLN A 4 -6.17 -23.12 -36.59
C GLN A 4 -6.74 -22.98 -35.18
N THR A 5 -6.98 -24.11 -34.52
CA THR A 5 -7.14 -24.16 -33.08
C THR A 5 -5.85 -23.62 -32.49
N VAL A 6 -5.94 -22.47 -31.82
CA VAL A 6 -4.78 -21.85 -31.19
C VAL A 6 -4.26 -22.79 -30.11
N ASP A 7 -2.94 -22.94 -30.04
CA ASP A 7 -2.29 -23.86 -29.09
C ASP A 7 -2.48 -23.32 -27.65
N PRO A 8 -3.13 -24.08 -26.75
CA PRO A 8 -3.35 -23.67 -25.37
C PRO A 8 -2.06 -23.27 -24.63
N GLU A 9 -0.94 -23.92 -24.92
CA GLU A 9 0.34 -23.59 -24.27
C GLU A 9 0.91 -22.27 -24.81
N GLN A 10 0.70 -21.97 -26.09
CA GLN A 10 1.08 -20.68 -26.67
C GLN A 10 0.26 -19.53 -26.07
N GLU A 11 -1.03 -19.76 -25.86
CA GLU A 11 -1.93 -18.80 -25.23
C GLU A 11 -1.55 -18.52 -23.78
N LYS A 12 -1.27 -19.58 -23.02
CA LYS A 12 -0.75 -19.47 -21.66
C LYS A 12 0.56 -18.65 -21.62
N ALA A 13 1.52 -18.96 -22.49
CA ALA A 13 2.79 -18.24 -22.53
C ALA A 13 2.60 -16.75 -22.88
N ALA A 14 1.67 -16.42 -23.77
CA ALA A 14 1.37 -15.04 -24.15
C ALA A 14 0.71 -14.25 -23.00
N VAL A 15 -0.16 -14.90 -22.21
CA VAL A 15 -0.73 -14.35 -20.98
C VAL A 15 0.36 -14.02 -19.96
N GLU A 16 1.23 -14.98 -19.67
CA GLU A 16 2.31 -14.82 -18.69
C GLU A 16 3.33 -13.77 -19.15
N THR A 17 3.62 -13.69 -20.46
CA THR A 17 4.47 -12.64 -21.04
C THR A 17 3.85 -11.26 -20.87
N THR A 18 2.54 -11.12 -21.14
CA THR A 18 1.83 -9.83 -20.96
C THR A 18 1.95 -9.34 -19.52
N LEU A 19 1.84 -10.24 -18.55
CA LEU A 19 1.98 -9.93 -17.13
C LEU A 19 3.40 -9.49 -16.77
N ASN A 20 4.42 -10.25 -17.20
CA ASN A 20 5.82 -9.88 -16.98
C ASN A 20 6.16 -8.53 -17.65
N ASP A 21 5.70 -8.30 -18.87
CA ASP A 21 5.91 -7.04 -19.57
C ASP A 21 5.27 -5.85 -18.84
N PHE A 22 4.12 -6.05 -18.18
CA PHE A 22 3.48 -5.00 -17.40
C PHE A 22 4.32 -4.61 -16.19
N PHE A 23 4.86 -5.60 -15.47
CA PHE A 23 5.72 -5.34 -14.31
C PHE A 23 7.10 -4.81 -14.69
N ASN A 24 7.68 -5.28 -15.80
CA ASN A 24 8.89 -4.66 -16.37
C ASN A 24 8.65 -3.18 -16.69
N ALA A 25 7.49 -2.86 -17.29
CA ALA A 25 7.12 -1.47 -17.56
C ALA A 25 6.93 -0.65 -16.27
N MET A 26 6.43 -1.26 -15.19
CA MET A 26 6.30 -0.62 -13.88
C MET A 26 7.67 -0.32 -13.26
N GLU A 27 8.60 -1.28 -13.26
CA GLU A 27 9.97 -1.09 -12.77
C GLU A 27 10.73 0.00 -13.55
N GLU A 28 10.47 0.11 -14.85
CA GLU A 28 11.02 1.16 -15.72
C GLU A 28 10.27 2.50 -15.65
N PHE A 29 9.21 2.60 -14.84
CA PHE A 29 8.29 3.75 -14.81
C PHE A 29 7.73 4.14 -16.20
N ASN A 30 7.54 3.15 -17.08
CA ASN A 30 7.06 3.32 -18.45
C ASN A 30 5.53 3.27 -18.52
N TYR A 31 4.89 4.39 -18.17
CA TYR A 31 3.42 4.49 -18.09
C TYR A 31 2.71 4.26 -19.41
N ASP A 32 3.31 4.63 -20.54
CA ASP A 32 2.72 4.37 -21.87
C ASP A 32 2.71 2.86 -22.18
N ALA A 33 3.76 2.13 -21.80
CA ALA A 33 3.79 0.68 -21.92
C ALA A 33 2.78 0.01 -20.99
N MET A 34 2.68 0.44 -19.72
CA MET A 34 1.65 -0.05 -18.79
C MET A 34 0.25 0.09 -19.38
N ARG A 35 -0.06 1.27 -19.95
CA ARG A 35 -1.34 1.53 -20.64
C ARG A 35 -1.57 0.62 -21.83
N ALA A 36 -0.54 0.39 -22.63
CA ALA A 36 -0.63 -0.48 -23.80
C ALA A 36 -0.88 -1.95 -23.45
N LEU A 37 -0.66 -2.35 -22.20
CA LEU A 37 -0.79 -3.71 -21.68
C LEU A 37 -2.08 -3.93 -20.87
N CYS A 38 -2.91 -2.91 -20.69
CA CYS A 38 -4.17 -3.00 -19.97
C CYS A 38 -5.38 -2.74 -20.89
N THR A 39 -6.55 -3.27 -20.52
CA THR A 39 -7.81 -2.87 -21.15
C THR A 39 -8.20 -1.46 -20.71
N THR A 40 -9.06 -0.80 -21.48
CA THR A 40 -9.54 0.57 -21.15
C THR A 40 -10.40 0.63 -19.89
N ASP A 41 -10.96 -0.51 -19.48
CA ASP A 41 -11.78 -0.72 -18.29
C ASP A 41 -11.02 -1.48 -17.18
N PHE A 42 -9.68 -1.40 -17.19
CA PHE A 42 -8.84 -1.99 -16.15
C PHE A 42 -9.20 -1.46 -14.76
N SER A 43 -9.19 -2.34 -13.76
CA SER A 43 -9.34 -1.98 -12.34
C SER A 43 -8.43 -2.85 -11.47
N VAL A 44 -8.07 -2.34 -10.29
CA VAL A 44 -7.28 -3.10 -9.33
C VAL A 44 -7.78 -2.87 -7.90
N TYR A 45 -7.80 -3.96 -7.13
CA TYR A 45 -8.10 -3.95 -5.71
C TYR A 45 -6.88 -4.43 -4.92
N GLU A 46 -6.33 -3.57 -4.06
CA GLU A 46 -5.11 -3.83 -3.28
C GLU A 46 -5.42 -3.71 -1.79
N THR A 47 -5.51 -4.84 -1.08
CA THR A 47 -5.61 -4.89 0.39
C THR A 47 -6.59 -3.86 1.00
N GLY A 48 -7.80 -3.75 0.44
CA GLY A 48 -8.83 -2.83 0.94
C GLY A 48 -8.90 -1.48 0.23
N PHE A 49 -7.95 -1.17 -0.66
CA PHE A 49 -7.96 0.00 -1.53
C PHE A 49 -8.47 -0.39 -2.93
N ASP A 50 -9.44 0.37 -3.44
CA ASP A 50 -9.98 0.20 -4.78
C ASP A 50 -9.44 1.31 -5.68
N HIS A 51 -8.58 0.95 -6.63
CA HIS A 51 -8.25 1.82 -7.74
C HIS A 51 -9.25 1.55 -8.86
N ALA A 52 -10.20 2.48 -8.99
CA ALA A 52 -11.27 2.40 -9.98
C ALA A 52 -10.77 2.33 -11.43
N ASP A 53 -9.52 2.75 -11.69
CA ASP A 53 -8.89 2.74 -13.00
C ASP A 53 -7.35 2.64 -12.93
N LEU A 54 -6.73 2.48 -14.10
CA LEU A 54 -5.28 2.44 -14.27
C LEU A 54 -4.60 3.77 -13.91
N ASP A 55 -5.30 4.91 -13.99
CA ASP A 55 -4.71 6.22 -13.65
C ASP A 55 -4.44 6.31 -12.15
N GLY A 56 -5.34 5.76 -11.33
CA GLY A 56 -5.14 5.59 -9.89
C GLY A 56 -3.88 4.79 -9.57
N LEU A 57 -3.70 3.61 -10.19
CA LEU A 57 -2.51 2.79 -10.01
C LEU A 57 -1.23 3.52 -10.48
N ILE A 58 -1.27 4.16 -11.64
CA ILE A 58 -0.13 4.94 -12.16
C ILE A 58 0.22 6.10 -11.22
N ALA A 59 -0.75 6.73 -10.56
CA ALA A 59 -0.48 7.77 -9.57
C ALA A 59 0.29 7.22 -8.36
N SER A 60 -0.08 6.03 -7.87
CA SER A 60 0.66 5.33 -6.80
C SER A 60 2.07 4.96 -7.24
N VAL A 61 2.25 4.46 -8.48
CA VAL A 61 3.59 4.15 -9.00
C VAL A 61 4.44 5.42 -9.14
N LYS A 62 3.85 6.53 -9.57
CA LYS A 62 4.54 7.83 -9.70
C LYS A 62 5.07 8.36 -8.38
N SER A 63 4.39 8.13 -7.25
CA SER A 63 4.91 8.58 -5.95
C SER A 63 6.18 7.83 -5.54
N MET A 64 6.50 6.72 -6.20
CA MET A 64 7.70 5.93 -5.99
C MET A 64 8.81 6.22 -7.03
N GLU A 65 8.62 7.18 -7.94
CA GLU A 65 9.63 7.53 -8.95
C GLU A 65 10.99 7.86 -8.30
N GLY A 66 12.05 7.21 -8.80
CA GLY A 66 13.40 7.35 -8.25
C GLY A 66 13.76 6.30 -7.19
N ALA A 67 12.80 5.50 -6.73
CA ALA A 67 13.09 4.26 -6.01
C ALA A 67 13.63 3.19 -6.97
N ASN A 68 14.33 2.21 -6.41
CA ASN A 68 14.69 0.97 -7.12
C ASN A 68 13.62 -0.08 -6.82
N LEU A 69 12.84 -0.46 -7.84
CA LEU A 69 11.79 -1.48 -7.74
C LEU A 69 12.35 -2.79 -8.28
N ASN A 70 12.22 -3.86 -7.49
CA ASN A 70 12.56 -5.21 -7.91
C ASN A 70 11.38 -6.13 -7.61
N ILE A 71 10.70 -6.55 -8.67
CA ILE A 71 9.46 -7.31 -8.65
C ILE A 71 9.76 -8.73 -9.13
N THR A 72 9.26 -9.71 -8.40
CA THR A 72 9.33 -11.13 -8.75
C THR A 72 7.94 -11.74 -8.69
N LEU A 73 7.57 -12.41 -9.77
CA LEU A 73 6.29 -13.11 -9.92
C LEU A 73 6.54 -14.61 -9.88
N ASP A 74 5.97 -15.31 -8.91
CA ASP A 74 5.95 -16.78 -8.87
C ASP A 74 4.58 -17.28 -9.29
N ILE A 75 4.45 -17.67 -10.56
CA ILE A 75 3.17 -18.05 -11.17
C ILE A 75 2.83 -19.50 -10.78
N ASP A 76 1.82 -19.64 -9.93
CA ASP A 76 1.30 -20.95 -9.50
C ASP A 76 0.44 -21.60 -10.58
N LYS A 77 -0.44 -20.80 -11.20
CA LYS A 77 -1.45 -21.32 -12.14
C LYS A 77 -1.85 -20.27 -13.16
N THR A 78 -1.95 -20.71 -14.42
CA THR A 78 -2.59 -19.96 -15.51
C THR A 78 -3.67 -20.84 -16.15
N GLU A 79 -4.88 -20.31 -16.25
CA GLU A 79 -6.02 -20.99 -16.89
C GLU A 79 -6.60 -20.08 -17.99
N VAL A 80 -6.60 -20.55 -19.23
CA VAL A 80 -7.11 -19.81 -20.39
C VAL A 80 -8.42 -20.45 -20.85
N VAL A 81 -9.47 -19.63 -20.99
CA VAL A 81 -10.79 -20.05 -21.48
C VAL A 81 -11.29 -19.04 -22.51
N GLY A 82 -11.16 -19.40 -23.79
CA GLY A 82 -11.52 -18.51 -24.90
C GLY A 82 -10.65 -17.25 -24.90
N ASP A 83 -11.28 -16.08 -24.85
CA ASP A 83 -10.62 -14.77 -24.84
C ASP A 83 -10.39 -14.23 -23.42
N MET A 84 -10.47 -15.08 -22.40
CA MET A 84 -10.20 -14.73 -21.00
C MET A 84 -9.14 -15.64 -20.40
N ALA A 85 -8.36 -15.12 -19.45
CA ALA A 85 -7.42 -15.92 -18.67
C ALA A 85 -7.46 -15.50 -17.19
N LEU A 86 -7.23 -16.47 -16.30
CA LEU A 86 -7.00 -16.27 -14.87
C LEU A 86 -5.57 -16.70 -14.56
N VAL A 87 -4.80 -15.83 -13.89
CA VAL A 87 -3.48 -16.14 -13.36
C VAL A 87 -3.53 -16.02 -11.84
N LEU A 88 -2.99 -17.01 -11.14
CA LEU A 88 -2.76 -16.99 -9.70
C LEU A 88 -1.25 -17.03 -9.47
N LEU A 89 -0.76 -16.13 -8.62
CA LEU A 89 0.68 -16.03 -8.35
C LEU A 89 0.95 -15.52 -6.94
N GLN A 90 2.18 -15.76 -6.49
CA GLN A 90 2.77 -15.03 -5.37
C GLN A 90 3.60 -13.86 -5.91
N PHE A 91 3.25 -12.66 -5.48
CA PHE A 91 3.92 -11.42 -5.80
C PHE A 91 4.91 -11.07 -4.70
N ASN A 92 6.13 -10.70 -5.10
CA ASN A 92 7.14 -10.20 -4.19
C ASN A 92 7.74 -8.93 -4.79
N ALA A 93 7.79 -7.84 -4.02
CA ALA A 93 8.47 -6.62 -4.42
C ALA A 93 9.42 -6.14 -3.33
N ALA A 94 10.63 -5.77 -3.73
CA ALA A 94 11.53 -4.97 -2.91
C ALA A 94 11.59 -3.56 -3.49
N ILE A 95 11.29 -2.56 -2.67
CA ILE A 95 11.30 -1.15 -3.07
C ILE A 95 12.34 -0.44 -2.21
N GLU A 96 13.42 0.03 -2.83
CA GLU A 96 14.50 0.73 -2.14
C GLU A 96 14.42 2.23 -2.42
N SER A 97 14.26 3.04 -1.37
CA SER A 97 14.19 4.49 -1.47
C SER A 97 14.81 5.14 -0.23
N GLY A 98 15.59 6.20 -0.42
CA GLY A 98 16.15 6.99 0.70
C GLY A 98 17.02 6.20 1.69
N GLY A 99 17.57 5.04 1.28
CA GLY A 99 18.35 4.15 2.15
C GLY A 99 17.54 3.17 2.98
N ALA A 100 16.21 3.13 2.82
CA ALA A 100 15.33 2.11 3.39
C ALA A 100 14.88 1.12 2.30
N THR A 101 14.61 -0.12 2.71
CA THR A 101 14.05 -1.16 1.85
C THR A 101 12.69 -1.60 2.38
N MET A 102 11.68 -1.49 1.54
CA MET A 102 10.39 -2.09 1.74
C MET A 102 10.34 -3.46 1.10
N ASN A 103 9.70 -4.42 1.76
CA ASN A 103 9.37 -5.70 1.15
C ASN A 103 7.86 -5.90 1.19
N ILE A 104 7.28 -6.18 0.03
CA ILE A 104 5.89 -6.56 -0.15
C ILE A 104 5.87 -8.02 -0.54
N GLU A 105 5.08 -8.82 0.18
CA GLU A 105 4.71 -10.16 -0.24
C GLU A 105 3.18 -10.18 -0.35
N ALA A 106 2.64 -10.68 -1.45
CA ALA A 106 1.20 -10.76 -1.66
C ALA A 106 0.81 -12.02 -2.43
N ASN A 107 -0.42 -12.48 -2.20
CA ASN A 107 -1.08 -13.41 -3.11
C ASN A 107 -1.93 -12.60 -4.07
N GLU A 108 -1.75 -12.83 -5.37
CA GLU A 108 -2.42 -12.06 -6.39
C GLU A 108 -3.18 -12.94 -7.36
N ASN A 109 -4.29 -12.40 -7.85
CA ASN A 109 -5.01 -12.96 -8.98
C ASN A 109 -5.22 -11.92 -10.06
N TYR A 110 -4.96 -12.33 -11.29
CA TYR A 110 -5.10 -11.50 -12.49
C TYR A 110 -6.13 -12.08 -13.41
N VAL A 111 -7.00 -11.22 -13.93
CA VAL A 111 -7.84 -11.54 -15.08
C VAL A 111 -7.28 -10.80 -16.29
N LEU A 112 -6.98 -11.55 -17.34
CA LEU A 112 -6.59 -10.99 -18.64
C LEU A 112 -7.70 -11.24 -19.66
N LYS A 113 -7.82 -10.31 -20.59
CA LYS A 113 -8.78 -10.34 -21.69
C LYS A 113 -8.04 -10.17 -23.01
N LYS A 114 -8.41 -10.97 -24.00
CA LYS A 114 -7.88 -10.84 -25.36
C LYS A 114 -8.76 -9.87 -26.15
N GLU A 115 -8.15 -8.78 -26.60
CA GLU A 115 -8.80 -7.79 -27.47
C GLU A 115 -8.00 -7.64 -28.76
N ASN A 116 -8.68 -7.77 -29.91
CA ASN A 116 -8.04 -7.72 -31.22
C ASN A 116 -6.83 -8.67 -31.38
N GLY A 117 -6.89 -9.84 -30.72
CA GLY A 117 -5.83 -10.84 -30.76
C GLY A 117 -4.66 -10.61 -29.79
N LYS A 118 -4.69 -9.54 -28.99
CA LYS A 118 -3.67 -9.22 -27.97
C LYS A 118 -4.23 -9.46 -26.57
N TRP A 119 -3.47 -10.14 -25.72
CA TRP A 119 -3.78 -10.24 -24.29
C TRP A 119 -3.48 -8.92 -23.58
N LEU A 120 -4.40 -8.52 -22.70
CA LEU A 120 -4.32 -7.29 -21.91
C LEU A 120 -4.76 -7.60 -20.48
N MET A 121 -4.16 -6.95 -19.49
CA MET A 121 -4.64 -7.01 -18.11
C MET A 121 -5.98 -6.30 -17.99
N HIS A 122 -6.95 -6.95 -17.35
CA HIS A 122 -8.30 -6.41 -17.16
C HIS A 122 -8.61 -6.17 -15.68
N TYR A 123 -8.13 -7.06 -14.79
CA TYR A 123 -8.34 -6.92 -13.37
C TYR A 123 -7.16 -7.49 -12.59
N CYS A 124 -6.83 -6.85 -11.48
CA CYS A 124 -5.93 -7.38 -10.47
C CYS A 124 -6.60 -7.32 -9.09
N HIS A 125 -6.40 -8.37 -8.29
CA HIS A 125 -6.66 -8.33 -6.86
C HIS A 125 -5.42 -8.81 -6.13
N SER A 126 -4.84 -7.91 -5.34
CA SER A 126 -3.72 -8.17 -4.46
C SER A 126 -4.16 -8.27 -3.00
N THR A 127 -3.72 -9.33 -2.32
CA THR A 127 -3.89 -9.51 -0.87
C THR A 127 -2.52 -9.63 -0.23
N HIS A 128 -2.11 -8.63 0.55
CA HIS A 128 -0.83 -8.67 1.24
C HIS A 128 -0.76 -9.84 2.22
N LEU A 129 0.37 -10.51 2.23
CA LEU A 129 0.74 -11.46 3.25
C LEU A 129 1.26 -10.70 4.48
N PRO A 130 1.08 -11.25 5.69
CA PRO A 130 1.65 -10.65 6.89
C PRO A 130 3.16 -10.46 6.73
N ASN A 131 3.64 -9.27 7.06
CA ASN A 131 5.08 -8.99 7.05
C ASN A 131 5.74 -9.86 8.13
N LYS A 132 6.62 -10.78 7.72
CA LYS A 132 7.30 -11.73 8.63
C LYS A 132 8.22 -11.04 9.64
N ASN A 133 8.62 -9.80 9.35
CA ASN A 133 9.45 -8.96 10.21
C ASN A 133 8.63 -8.03 11.11
N ASP A 134 7.29 -8.05 10.98
CA ASP A 134 6.41 -7.31 11.88
C ASP A 134 6.52 -7.88 13.30
N LYS A 135 6.84 -6.99 14.24
CA LYS A 135 6.94 -7.23 15.69
C LYS A 135 5.72 -6.68 16.43
N ASN A 136 4.69 -6.27 15.69
CA ASN A 136 3.47 -5.65 16.18
C ASN A 136 3.78 -4.50 17.15
N MET A 137 4.82 -3.70 16.84
CA MET A 137 5.20 -2.59 17.70
C MET A 137 4.12 -1.51 17.64
N ALA A 138 3.82 -0.93 18.80
CA ALA A 138 2.81 0.12 18.88
C ALA A 138 3.20 1.21 19.87
N SER A 139 2.73 2.42 19.60
CA SER A 139 2.66 3.49 20.59
C SER A 139 1.21 3.73 20.95
N LEU A 140 0.91 3.79 22.25
CA LEU A 140 -0.43 4.01 22.76
C LEU A 140 -0.46 5.33 23.49
N HIS A 141 -1.42 6.18 23.13
CA HIS A 141 -1.64 7.47 23.76
C HIS A 141 -3.09 7.53 24.24
N LEU A 142 -3.30 7.81 25.52
CA LEU A 142 -4.61 8.05 26.09
C LEU A 142 -4.73 9.51 26.47
N LEU A 143 -5.77 10.18 25.97
CA LEU A 143 -5.87 11.63 25.96
C LEU A 143 -7.20 12.12 26.56
N LYS A 144 -7.11 13.26 27.22
CA LYS A 144 -8.27 14.07 27.58
C LYS A 144 -8.26 15.34 26.75
N VAL A 145 -9.16 15.41 25.78
CA VAL A 145 -9.47 16.66 25.08
C VAL A 145 -10.51 17.41 25.90
N PRO A 146 -10.21 18.63 26.41
CA PRO A 146 -11.18 19.44 27.13
C PRO A 146 -12.44 19.73 26.29
N GLU A 147 -13.61 19.86 26.92
CA GLU A 147 -14.88 20.08 26.22
C GLU A 147 -14.91 21.39 25.40
N ASP A 148 -14.09 22.37 25.77
CA ASP A 148 -13.94 23.66 25.10
C ASP A 148 -12.84 23.69 24.02
N LYS A 149 -12.11 22.58 23.83
CA LYS A 149 -11.10 22.42 22.77
C LYS A 149 -11.58 21.47 21.68
N SER A 150 -11.08 21.65 20.45
CA SER A 150 -11.27 20.68 19.36
C SER A 150 -10.08 19.74 19.25
N ILE A 151 -10.31 18.49 18.81
CA ILE A 151 -9.24 17.56 18.43
C ILE A 151 -8.79 17.76 16.98
N ASP A 152 -9.50 18.55 16.18
CA ASP A 152 -9.32 18.59 14.72
C ASP A 152 -7.88 18.96 14.32
N THR A 153 -7.25 19.93 14.99
CA THR A 153 -5.86 20.31 14.73
C THR A 153 -4.88 19.15 14.95
N LEU A 154 -5.14 18.27 15.93
CA LEU A 154 -4.35 17.06 16.14
C LEU A 154 -4.65 16.01 15.06
N LEU A 155 -5.91 15.83 14.68
CA LEU A 155 -6.27 14.91 13.59
C LEU A 155 -5.59 15.30 12.28
N ASP A 156 -5.61 16.59 11.92
CA ASP A 156 -4.97 17.10 10.71
C ASP A 156 -3.45 16.89 10.74
N ALA A 157 -2.81 17.14 11.89
CA ALA A 157 -1.38 16.90 12.05
C ALA A 157 -1.02 15.42 11.91
N LEU A 158 -1.80 14.51 12.52
CA LEU A 158 -1.59 13.06 12.39
C LEU A 158 -1.89 12.56 10.97
N ASN A 159 -2.86 13.15 10.27
CA ASN A 159 -3.13 12.83 8.87
C ASN A 159 -1.95 13.21 7.98
N ASN A 160 -1.32 14.38 8.21
CA ASN A 160 -0.11 14.77 7.48
C ASN A 160 1.06 13.80 7.76
N LEU A 161 1.23 13.37 9.01
CA LEU A 161 2.24 12.36 9.36
C LEU A 161 1.95 11.02 8.68
N ASN A 162 0.71 10.55 8.71
CA ASN A 162 0.30 9.32 8.03
C ASN A 162 0.51 9.40 6.51
N GLN A 163 0.22 10.55 5.90
CA GLN A 163 0.47 10.78 4.49
C GLN A 163 1.97 10.71 4.18
N ALA A 164 2.82 11.40 4.96
CA ALA A 164 4.27 11.33 4.76
C ALA A 164 4.82 9.90 4.96
N ILE A 165 4.32 9.17 5.96
CA ILE A 165 4.65 7.76 6.18
C ILE A 165 4.25 6.90 4.97
N ALA A 166 3.04 7.09 4.44
CA ALA A 166 2.53 6.37 3.28
C ALA A 166 3.31 6.71 1.99
N GLU A 167 3.71 7.97 1.81
CA GLU A 167 4.55 8.42 0.69
C GLU A 167 5.97 7.82 0.74
N MET A 168 6.47 7.49 1.94
CA MET A 168 7.68 6.68 2.12
C MET A 168 7.44 5.17 1.82
N GLY A 169 6.20 4.81 1.49
CA GLY A 169 5.71 3.46 1.22
C GLY A 169 5.21 2.73 2.46
N PHE A 170 5.32 3.26 3.68
CA PHE A 170 4.96 2.52 4.88
C PHE A 170 3.46 2.61 5.23
N TRP A 171 2.56 2.31 4.29
CA TRP A 171 1.09 2.52 4.44
C TRP A 171 0.47 1.77 5.63
N ASP A 172 1.07 0.67 6.09
CA ASP A 172 0.63 -0.09 7.26
C ASP A 172 1.16 0.48 8.60
N CYS A 173 1.96 1.54 8.54
CA CYS A 173 2.46 2.28 9.71
C CYS A 173 1.68 3.60 9.90
N GLY A 174 1.79 4.15 11.11
CA GLY A 174 1.21 5.46 11.44
C GLY A 174 0.12 5.38 12.49
N TYR A 175 -0.68 6.44 12.61
CA TYR A 175 -1.56 6.70 13.73
C TYR A 175 -3.03 6.46 13.38
N THR A 176 -3.74 5.78 14.29
CA THR A 176 -5.20 5.69 14.29
C THR A 176 -5.74 6.37 15.54
N VAL A 177 -6.69 7.28 15.35
CA VAL A 177 -7.39 7.95 16.46
C VAL A 177 -8.77 7.34 16.66
N MET A 178 -9.08 6.98 17.91
CA MET A 178 -10.34 6.39 18.33
C MET A 178 -10.95 7.23 19.45
N LYS A 179 -12.27 7.38 19.43
CA LYS A 179 -13.01 7.90 20.58
C LYS A 179 -13.16 6.80 21.61
N VAL A 180 -12.86 7.12 22.87
CA VAL A 180 -13.16 6.23 23.98
C VAL A 180 -14.68 6.14 24.13
N VAL A 181 -15.18 4.96 24.49
CA VAL A 181 -16.62 4.73 24.69
C VAL A 181 -17.15 5.73 25.73
N PRO A 182 -18.20 6.50 25.44
CA PRO A 182 -18.81 7.41 26.40
C PRO A 182 -19.18 6.70 27.70
N ASP A 183 -19.06 7.39 28.83
CA ASP A 183 -19.37 6.90 30.18
C ASP A 183 -18.54 5.68 30.66
N SER A 184 -17.50 5.28 29.93
CA SER A 184 -16.60 4.19 30.37
C SER A 184 -15.62 4.62 31.46
N ASN A 185 -15.32 5.92 31.53
CA ASN A 185 -14.46 6.57 32.51
C ASN A 185 -14.68 8.11 32.44
N ASP A 186 -14.19 8.85 33.45
CA ASP A 186 -14.34 10.31 33.51
C ASP A 186 -13.09 11.08 33.00
N GLU A 187 -11.97 10.39 32.87
CA GLU A 187 -10.64 10.98 32.71
C GLU A 187 -10.21 11.16 31.25
N PHE A 188 -10.61 10.26 30.35
CA PHE A 188 -10.11 10.16 28.98
C PHE A 188 -11.23 9.99 27.98
N ASN A 189 -11.11 10.65 26.83
CA ASN A 189 -12.11 10.62 25.76
C ASN A 189 -11.54 10.27 24.38
N TYR A 190 -10.21 10.19 24.24
CA TYR A 190 -9.55 9.74 23.01
C TYR A 190 -8.41 8.76 23.28
N PHE A 191 -8.20 7.86 22.33
CA PHE A 191 -7.13 6.89 22.29
C PHE A 191 -6.45 6.97 20.92
N ILE A 192 -5.12 7.05 20.90
CA ILE A 192 -4.33 7.02 19.67
C ILE A 192 -3.45 5.79 19.71
N LYS A 193 -3.47 5.01 18.63
CA LYS A 193 -2.54 3.91 18.40
C LYS A 193 -1.63 4.27 17.23
N GLY A 194 -0.33 4.39 17.45
CA GLY A 194 0.69 4.28 16.42
C GLY A 194 0.98 2.80 16.15
N ASN A 195 1.08 2.40 14.88
CA ASN A 195 1.43 1.06 14.43
C ASN A 195 2.78 1.10 13.72
N TRP A 196 3.68 0.18 14.09
CA TRP A 196 5.06 0.15 13.60
C TRP A 196 5.48 -1.30 13.34
N ILE A 197 6.07 -1.56 12.16
CA ILE A 197 6.51 -2.91 11.80
C ILE A 197 7.58 -3.38 12.78
N ASN A 198 8.65 -2.60 12.97
CA ASN A 198 9.73 -2.91 13.92
C ASN A 198 10.54 -1.63 14.23
N GLN A 199 11.57 -1.75 15.07
CA GLN A 199 12.38 -0.60 15.48
C GLN A 199 13.14 0.05 14.31
N GLU A 200 13.65 -0.74 13.36
CA GLU A 200 14.40 -0.21 12.22
C GLU A 200 13.51 0.66 11.33
N ILE A 201 12.29 0.20 11.02
CA ILE A 201 11.32 0.98 10.25
C ILE A 201 10.82 2.18 11.05
N TYR A 202 10.58 2.02 12.36
CA TYR A 202 10.24 3.15 13.23
C TYR A 202 11.31 4.24 13.15
N ASP A 203 12.59 3.88 13.31
CA ASP A 203 13.70 4.81 13.26
C ASP A 203 13.81 5.45 11.86
N ALA A 204 13.72 4.67 10.78
CA ALA A 204 13.75 5.18 9.42
C ALA A 204 12.66 6.23 9.14
N ILE A 205 11.44 5.99 9.62
CA ILE A 205 10.33 6.94 9.54
C ILE A 205 10.65 8.22 10.33
N HIS A 206 10.97 8.07 11.63
CA HIS A 206 11.13 9.21 12.54
C HIS A 206 12.40 10.02 12.25
N ASP A 207 13.40 9.42 11.61
CA ASP A 207 14.60 10.11 11.17
C ASP A 207 14.52 10.77 9.80
N SER A 208 13.46 10.51 9.04
CA SER A 208 13.27 11.08 7.71
C SER A 208 13.06 12.60 7.73
N GLU A 209 13.46 13.26 6.64
CA GLU A 209 13.26 14.71 6.48
C GLU A 209 11.78 15.07 6.37
N ALA A 210 10.97 14.22 5.72
CA ALA A 210 9.53 14.42 5.58
C ALA A 210 8.84 14.41 6.95
N TRP A 211 9.15 13.43 7.80
CA TRP A 211 8.66 13.36 9.16
C TRP A 211 9.10 14.58 9.99
N LYS A 212 10.42 14.86 10.01
CA LYS A 212 10.99 15.98 10.77
C LYS A 212 10.41 17.32 10.38
N THR A 213 10.18 17.56 9.08
CA THR A 213 9.55 18.79 8.59
C THR A 213 8.17 19.02 9.21
N ILE A 214 7.37 17.95 9.35
CA ILE A 214 6.03 18.04 9.95
C ILE A 214 6.15 18.23 11.46
N THR A 215 7.01 17.46 12.15
CA THR A 215 7.14 17.55 13.61
C THR A 215 7.81 18.84 14.09
N ASP A 216 8.72 19.42 13.32
CA ASP A 216 9.35 20.71 13.63
C ASP A 216 8.35 21.88 13.54
N ASN A 217 7.26 21.69 12.78
CA ASN A 217 6.17 22.65 12.63
C ASN A 217 4.86 22.13 13.26
N PHE A 218 4.95 21.21 14.22
CA PHE A 218 3.78 20.61 14.84
C PHE A 218 2.94 21.71 15.53
N PRO A 219 1.61 21.79 15.28
CA PRO A 219 0.81 22.88 15.82
C PRO A 219 0.83 22.92 17.36
N GLU A 220 1.05 24.10 17.94
CA GLU A 220 1.08 24.28 19.40
C GLU A 220 -0.21 23.81 20.08
N GLU A 221 -1.36 24.08 19.45
CA GLU A 221 -2.66 23.59 19.92
C GLU A 221 -2.70 22.06 20.01
N ALA A 222 -2.23 21.36 18.96
CA ALA A 222 -2.17 19.91 18.93
C ALA A 222 -1.18 19.37 19.97
N SER A 223 -0.02 20.00 20.14
CA SER A 223 0.94 19.65 21.20
C SER A 223 0.31 19.77 22.58
N SER A 224 -0.46 20.83 22.84
CA SER A 224 -1.10 21.05 24.15
C SER A 224 -2.13 19.98 24.53
N LEU A 225 -2.70 19.26 23.54
CA LEU A 225 -3.61 18.14 23.80
C LEU A 225 -2.86 16.87 24.24
N MET A 226 -1.55 16.80 23.96
CA MET A 226 -0.69 15.66 24.24
C MET A 226 0.13 15.83 25.54
N ASP A 227 0.11 17.00 26.17
CA ASP A 227 0.93 17.31 27.35
C ASP A 227 0.64 16.38 28.55
N ASP A 228 -0.64 16.09 28.79
CA ASP A 228 -1.13 15.28 29.92
C ASP A 228 -1.46 13.83 29.51
N GLN A 229 -0.94 13.38 28.37
CA GLN A 229 -1.22 12.04 27.88
C GLN A 229 -0.66 10.95 28.80
N ILE A 230 -1.35 9.81 28.85
CA ILE A 230 -0.70 8.56 29.21
C ILE A 230 -0.08 7.98 27.94
N TYR A 231 1.24 7.83 27.95
CA TYR A 231 2.00 7.23 26.87
C TYR A 231 2.54 5.86 27.25
N LEU A 232 2.36 4.88 26.37
CA LEU A 232 2.95 3.56 26.49
C LEU A 232 3.53 3.12 25.15
N GLN A 233 4.79 2.69 25.16
CA GLN A 233 5.36 1.93 24.05
C GLN A 233 5.14 0.44 24.30
N VAL A 234 4.65 -0.25 23.29
CA VAL A 234 4.44 -1.70 23.30
C VAL A 234 5.39 -2.33 22.29
N ALA A 235 6.18 -3.29 22.75
CA ALA A 235 7.05 -4.12 21.93
C ALA A 235 6.63 -5.58 22.11
N ASP A 236 6.59 -6.34 21.01
CA ASP A 236 6.24 -7.77 20.95
C ASP A 236 4.83 -8.11 21.48
N LEU A 237 3.78 -7.76 20.70
CA LEU A 237 2.42 -8.30 20.88
C LEU A 237 2.21 -9.63 20.15
#